data_AF-A0A6P7F891-F1
#
_entry.id   AF-A0A6P7F891-F1
#
_cell.length_a   1.000
_cell.length_b   1.000
_cell.length_c   1.000
_cell.angle_alpha   90.00
_cell.angle_beta   90.00
_cell.angle_gamma   90.00
#
_symmetry.space_group_name_H-M   'P 1'
#
loop_
_entity.id
_entity.type
_entity.pdbx_description
1 polymer ?
#
loop_
_entity_poly.entity_id
_entity_poly.type
_entity_poly.pdbx_seq_one_letter_code
_entity_poly.pdbx_strand_id
1 'polypeptide(L)'
;MGSKASFVCVLMLLVVVANAYDATNCPSNTGRQKNLVYDSLLTGVSINVRIPQAGYFNRPITCLQLIDRQGTSVSPRIVEGGYLDTYMVVNITSLNGQVLYYYAQIYID
;
A
#
# COMPACT_ATOMS: atom_id res chain seq x y z
N MET A 1 -7.38 36.78 25.05
CA MET A 1 -6.29 35.76 25.01
C MET A 1 -6.86 34.51 24.35
N GLY A 2 -6.75 34.44 23.02
CA GLY A 2 -7.46 33.43 22.21
C GLY A 2 -6.63 32.17 22.00
N SER A 3 -7.23 31.02 22.30
CA SER A 3 -6.85 29.64 22.05
C SER A 3 -5.82 29.38 20.94
N LYS A 4 -4.53 29.47 21.25
CA LYS A 4 -3.46 28.93 20.39
C LYS A 4 -3.27 27.42 20.53
N ALA A 5 -3.81 26.81 21.59
CA ALA A 5 -3.64 25.39 21.90
C ALA A 5 -4.52 24.43 21.06
N SER A 6 -5.52 24.95 20.32
CA SER A 6 -6.48 24.10 19.60
C SER A 6 -6.03 23.75 18.17
N PHE A 7 -5.26 24.61 17.52
CA PHE A 7 -4.86 24.41 16.12
C PHE A 7 -3.78 23.31 15.96
N VAL A 8 -2.89 23.16 16.96
CA VAL A 8 -1.81 22.15 16.93
C VAL A 8 -2.36 20.73 17.12
N CYS A 9 -3.36 20.53 17.99
CA CYS A 9 -4.01 19.23 18.14
C CYS A 9 -4.78 18.81 16.87
N VAL A 10 -5.44 19.76 16.21
CA VAL A 10 -6.14 19.50 14.94
C VAL A 10 -5.14 19.19 13.80
N LEU A 11 -3.99 19.87 13.77
CA LEU A 11 -2.92 19.57 12.81
C LEU A 11 -2.29 18.18 13.05
N MET A 12 -2.04 17.79 14.30
CA MET A 12 -1.55 16.43 14.60
C MET A 12 -2.56 15.36 14.18
N LEU A 13 -3.87 15.59 14.40
CA LEU A 13 -4.92 14.69 13.93
C LEU A 13 -4.93 14.55 12.41
N LEU A 14 -4.69 15.64 11.66
CA LEU A 14 -4.65 15.62 10.19
C LEU A 14 -3.43 14.89 9.62
N VAL A 15 -2.25 14.96 10.28
CA VAL A 15 -1.05 14.22 9.83
C VAL A 15 -1.26 12.70 9.95
N VAL A 16 -2.06 12.24 10.91
CA VAL A 16 -2.41 10.81 11.05
C VAL A 16 -3.29 10.33 9.88
N VAL A 17 -4.08 11.20 9.26
CA VAL A 17 -4.96 10.84 8.13
C VAL A 17 -4.26 10.92 6.77
N ALA A 18 -3.13 11.63 6.66
CA ALA A 18 -2.52 11.97 5.37
C ALA A 18 -1.58 10.90 4.79
N ASN A 19 -1.17 9.87 5.55
CA ASN A 19 -0.18 8.87 5.10
C ASN A 19 -0.65 7.42 5.17
N ALA A 20 -1.96 7.17 5.20
CA ALA A 20 -2.50 5.83 5.28
C ALA A 20 -3.36 5.48 4.06
N TYR A 21 -2.80 5.62 2.85
CA TYR A 21 -3.31 4.83 1.72
C TYR A 21 -3.02 3.32 1.90
N ASP A 22 -2.22 2.94 2.91
CA ASP A 22 -1.86 1.56 3.27
C ASP A 22 -2.79 0.87 4.27
N ALA A 23 -3.79 1.56 4.83
CA ALA A 23 -4.70 0.99 5.84
C ALA A 23 -6.10 0.66 5.30
N THR A 24 -6.46 1.08 4.09
CA THR A 24 -7.85 1.07 3.63
C THR A 24 -8.37 -0.30 3.20
N ASN A 25 -7.51 -1.29 2.91
CA ASN A 25 -7.92 -2.67 2.61
C ASN A 25 -7.38 -3.73 3.57
N CYS A 26 -6.60 -3.34 4.58
CA CYS A 26 -6.16 -4.23 5.64
C CYS A 26 -6.98 -3.89 6.89
N PRO A 27 -8.15 -4.53 7.10
CA PRO A 27 -9.02 -4.17 8.19
C PRO A 27 -8.28 -4.30 9.53
N SER A 28 -8.13 -3.17 10.21
CA SER A 28 -7.47 -3.00 11.52
C SER A 28 -8.08 -3.85 12.64
N ASN A 29 -9.26 -4.44 12.40
CA ASN A 29 -10.02 -5.29 13.32
C ASN A 29 -10.25 -6.71 12.81
N THR A 30 -9.37 -7.24 11.96
CA THR A 30 -9.41 -8.68 11.70
C THR A 30 -8.28 -9.37 12.44
N GLY A 31 -8.61 -10.35 13.28
CA GLY A 31 -7.70 -11.46 13.59
C GLY A 31 -7.34 -12.29 12.35
N ARG A 32 -7.31 -11.67 11.16
CA ARG A 32 -6.94 -12.20 9.85
C ARG A 32 -5.62 -11.60 9.34
N GLN A 33 -4.77 -11.05 10.22
CA GLN A 33 -3.34 -10.97 9.91
C GLN A 33 -2.81 -12.39 9.82
N LYS A 34 -2.80 -12.88 8.59
CA LYS A 34 -2.43 -14.24 8.25
C LYS A 34 -1.26 -14.16 7.29
N ASN A 35 -0.31 -15.05 7.54
CA ASN A 35 1.07 -15.12 7.07
C ASN A 35 1.47 -14.16 5.92
N LEU A 36 2.48 -13.34 6.19
CA LEU A 36 3.22 -12.62 5.14
C LEU A 36 3.86 -13.64 4.22
N VAL A 37 3.44 -13.65 2.95
CA VAL A 37 3.93 -14.61 1.93
C VAL A 37 4.70 -13.95 0.81
N TYR A 38 4.65 -12.62 0.73
CA TYR A 38 5.43 -11.85 -0.22
C TYR A 38 5.85 -10.54 0.41
N ASP A 39 7.14 -10.25 0.35
CA ASP A 39 7.75 -8.98 0.75
C ASP A 39 8.86 -8.66 -0.24
N SER A 40 8.66 -7.62 -1.05
CA SER A 40 9.63 -7.24 -2.08
C SER A 40 9.62 -5.74 -2.35
N LEU A 41 10.81 -5.21 -2.65
CA LEU A 41 10.98 -3.84 -3.10
C LEU A 41 10.71 -3.75 -4.61
N LEU A 42 9.70 -2.97 -4.97
CA LEU A 42 9.40 -2.59 -6.34
C LEU A 42 10.07 -1.26 -6.66
N THR A 43 10.77 -1.17 -7.79
CA THR A 43 11.46 0.04 -8.21
C THR A 43 11.38 0.28 -9.71
N GLY A 44 11.28 1.55 -10.09
CA GLY A 44 11.23 1.97 -11.49
C GLY A 44 10.55 3.31 -11.68
N VAL A 45 10.66 3.88 -12.88
CA VAL A 45 9.91 5.10 -13.27
C VAL A 45 8.46 4.75 -13.62
N SER A 46 8.25 3.57 -14.18
CA SER A 46 6.94 2.93 -14.34
C SER A 46 7.08 1.48 -13.89
N ILE A 47 6.33 1.12 -12.85
CA ILE A 47 6.29 -0.20 -12.24
C ILE A 47 5.01 -0.85 -12.73
N ASN A 48 5.13 -1.90 -13.53
CA ASN A 48 4.00 -2.75 -13.93
C ASN A 48 4.39 -4.20 -13.66
N VAL A 49 3.93 -4.73 -12.53
CA VAL A 49 4.40 -6.04 -12.03
C VAL A 49 3.23 -6.91 -11.63
N ARG A 50 3.30 -8.19 -12.02
CA ARG A 50 2.42 -9.24 -11.51
C ARG A 50 3.03 -9.82 -10.23
N ILE A 51 2.18 -10.07 -9.24
CA ILE A 51 2.58 -10.70 -7.98
C ILE A 51 1.61 -11.87 -7.66
N PRO A 52 2.12 -13.09 -7.43
CA PRO A 52 3.51 -13.50 -7.65
C PRO A 52 3.91 -13.40 -9.14
N GLN A 53 5.21 -13.30 -9.43
CA GLN A 53 5.71 -13.13 -10.81
C GLN A 53 5.25 -14.25 -11.74
N ALA A 54 5.08 -15.47 -11.21
CA ALA A 54 4.54 -16.61 -11.92
C ALA A 54 3.59 -17.40 -11.00
N GLY A 55 2.61 -18.09 -11.61
CA GLY A 55 1.64 -18.89 -10.88
C GLY A 55 0.65 -18.06 -10.06
N TYR A 56 0.25 -18.63 -8.92
CA TYR A 56 -0.76 -18.11 -8.01
C TYR A 56 -0.36 -18.40 -6.56
N PHE A 57 -0.80 -17.56 -5.63
CA PHE A 57 -0.81 -17.91 -4.22
C PHE A 57 -1.70 -19.14 -3.99
N ASN A 58 -1.33 -19.95 -3.01
CA ASN A 58 -2.08 -21.15 -2.65
C ASN A 58 -3.43 -20.83 -1.98
N ARG A 59 -3.61 -19.59 -1.49
CA ARG A 59 -4.85 -19.09 -0.89
C ARG A 59 -5.09 -17.64 -1.30
N PRO A 60 -6.35 -17.15 -1.19
CA PRO A 60 -6.70 -15.78 -1.50
C PRO A 60 -5.95 -14.74 -0.66
N ILE A 61 -5.63 -13.61 -1.29
CA ILE A 61 -5.02 -12.43 -0.65
C ILE A 61 -6.03 -11.84 0.34
N THR A 62 -5.60 -11.72 1.60
CA THR A 62 -6.39 -11.16 2.70
C THR A 62 -6.00 -9.72 3.03
N CYS A 63 -4.77 -9.33 2.73
CA CYS A 63 -4.28 -7.97 2.89
C CYS A 63 -3.11 -7.70 1.93
N LEU A 64 -3.05 -6.45 1.48
CA LEU A 64 -2.10 -5.89 0.52
C LEU A 64 -1.62 -4.56 1.09
N GLN A 65 -0.31 -4.38 1.14
CA GLN A 65 0.31 -3.09 1.48
C GLN A 65 1.30 -2.70 0.38
N LEU A 66 1.23 -1.44 -0.07
CA LEU A 66 2.09 -0.86 -1.10
C LEU A 66 2.68 0.44 -0.53
N ILE A 67 3.75 0.28 0.23
CA ILE A 67 4.32 1.32 1.07
C ILE A 67 5.35 2.12 0.28
N ASP A 68 5.03 3.39 0.03
CA ASP A 68 5.95 4.34 -0.57
C ASP A 68 7.11 4.68 0.39
N ARG A 69 8.35 4.52 -0.06
CA ARG A 69 9.56 4.81 0.74
C ARG A 69 10.10 6.22 0.62
N GLN A 70 9.56 7.00 -0.30
CA GLN A 70 10.03 8.35 -0.61
C GLN A 70 8.98 9.42 -0.28
N GLY A 71 7.77 9.01 0.12
CA GLY A 71 6.68 9.95 0.40
C GLY A 71 6.24 10.70 -0.85
N THR A 72 6.17 10.00 -1.98
CA THR A 72 5.65 10.57 -3.23
C THR A 72 4.13 10.72 -3.15
N SER A 73 3.58 11.58 -4.02
CA SER A 73 2.14 11.73 -4.21
C SER A 73 1.56 10.74 -5.23
N VAL A 74 2.33 9.72 -5.62
CA VAL A 74 1.89 8.72 -6.61
C VAL A 74 1.02 7.68 -5.93
N SER A 75 -0.17 7.42 -6.46
CA SER A 75 -1.05 6.38 -5.96
C SER A 75 -0.87 5.09 -6.78
N PRO A 76 -0.50 3.96 -6.15
CA PRO A 76 -0.51 2.66 -6.81
C PRO A 76 -1.91 2.28 -7.27
N ARG A 77 -1.99 1.51 -8.36
CA ARG A 77 -3.24 0.97 -8.89
C ARG A 77 -3.13 -0.53 -9.06
N ILE A 78 -4.11 -1.26 -8.56
CA ILE A 78 -4.29 -2.67 -8.91
C ILE A 78 -5.09 -2.70 -10.22
N VAL A 79 -4.51 -3.26 -11.27
CA VAL A 79 -5.16 -3.32 -12.60
C VAL A 79 -5.83 -4.67 -12.86
N GLU A 80 -5.37 -5.73 -12.19
CA GLU A 80 -5.96 -7.07 -12.23
C GLU A 80 -5.76 -7.78 -10.90
N GLY A 81 -6.68 -8.68 -10.54
CA GLY A 81 -6.64 -9.45 -9.29
C GLY A 81 -6.77 -8.59 -8.03
N GLY A 82 -6.08 -8.99 -6.95
CA GLY A 82 -6.04 -8.25 -5.69
C GLY A 82 -6.73 -8.96 -4.53
N TYR A 83 -7.48 -8.20 -3.74
CA TYR A 83 -8.15 -8.71 -2.55
C TYR A 83 -9.12 -9.85 -2.90
N LEU A 84 -9.03 -10.97 -2.17
CA LEU A 84 -9.76 -12.24 -2.42
C LEU A 84 -9.38 -12.99 -3.70
N ASP A 85 -8.42 -12.51 -4.49
CA ASP A 85 -7.81 -13.26 -5.58
C ASP A 85 -6.51 -13.94 -5.13
N THR A 86 -5.98 -14.81 -5.98
CA THR A 86 -4.71 -15.53 -5.74
C THR A 86 -3.52 -14.90 -6.47
N TYR A 87 -3.71 -13.75 -7.12
CA TYR A 87 -2.66 -12.96 -7.75
C TYR A 87 -3.11 -11.50 -7.83
N MET A 88 -2.19 -10.62 -8.21
CA MET A 88 -2.52 -9.26 -8.62
C MET A 88 -1.53 -8.72 -9.64
N VAL A 89 -1.93 -7.66 -10.34
CA VAL A 89 -1.06 -6.84 -11.18
C VAL A 89 -1.11 -5.41 -10.67
N VAL A 90 0.05 -4.88 -10.30
CA VAL A 90 0.22 -3.54 -9.75
C VAL A 90 0.83 -2.64 -10.81
N ASN A 91 0.20 -1.51 -11.05
CA ASN A 91 0.69 -0.43 -11.87
C ASN A 91 0.96 0.83 -11.03
N ILE A 92 2.18 1.35 -11.09
CA ILE A 92 2.59 2.59 -10.44
C ILE A 92 3.40 3.39 -11.46
N THR A 93 2.95 4.59 -11.81
CA THR A 93 3.63 5.42 -12.81
C THR A 93 4.00 6.76 -12.21
N SER A 94 5.28 7.11 -12.35
CA SER A 94 5.82 8.39 -11.87
C SER A 94 5.19 9.57 -12.60
N LEU A 95 4.86 10.63 -11.87
CA LEU A 95 4.25 11.84 -12.44
C LEU A 95 5.27 12.78 -13.09
N ASN A 96 6.54 12.70 -12.70
CA ASN A 96 7.60 13.64 -13.09
C ASN A 96 8.88 12.92 -13.56
N GLY A 97 8.80 11.61 -13.83
CA GLY A 97 9.96 10.81 -14.26
C GLY A 97 10.91 10.40 -13.13
N GLN A 98 10.61 10.72 -11.87
CA GLN A 98 11.40 10.24 -10.73
C GLN A 98 11.31 8.71 -10.59
N VAL A 99 12.40 8.09 -10.16
CA VAL A 99 12.42 6.65 -9.81
C VAL A 99 11.64 6.45 -8.53
N LEU A 100 10.66 5.55 -8.54
CA LEU A 100 9.81 5.21 -7.41
C LEU A 100 10.37 4.00 -6.65
N TYR A 101 10.07 3.94 -5.35
CA TYR A 101 10.47 2.83 -4.46
C TYR A 101 9.29 2.47 -3.55
N TYR A 102 8.69 1.30 -3.78
CA TYR A 102 7.54 0.80 -3.02
C TYR A 102 7.83 -0.57 -2.42
N TYR A 103 7.57 -0.77 -1.13
CA TYR A 103 7.49 -2.12 -0.57
C TYR A 103 6.12 -2.70 -0.87
N ALA A 104 6.10 -3.87 -1.51
CA ALA A 104 4.90 -4.65 -1.70
C ALA A 104 4.87 -5.81 -0.70
N GLN A 105 3.89 -5.77 0.20
CA GLN A 105 3.66 -6.81 1.20
C GLN A 105 2.29 -7.44 1.00
N ILE A 106 2.24 -8.77 1.03
CA ILE A 106 1.02 -9.55 0.77
C ILE A 106 0.84 -10.61 1.85
N TYR A 107 -0.39 -10.64 2.34
CA TYR A 107 -0.85 -11.51 3.40
C TYR A 107 -1.95 -12.42 2.85
N ILE A 108 -1.92 -13.70 3.22
CA ILE A 108 -2.93 -14.70 2.86
C ILE A 108 -3.35 -15.47 4.10
N ASP A 109 -4.51 -16.13 4.06
CA ASP A 109 -5.02 -16.95 5.18
C ASP A 109 -4.13 -18.14 5.55
#